data_AF-A0A9P5RJU0-F1
#
_entry.id   AF-A0A9P5RJU0-F1
#
_cell.length_a   1.000
_cell.length_b   1.000
_cell.length_c   1.000
_cell.angle_alpha   90.00
_cell.angle_beta   90.00
_cell.angle_gamma   90.00
#
_symmetry.space_group_name_H-M   'P 1'
#
loop_
_entity.id
_entity.type
_entity.pdbx_description
1 polymer ?
#
loop_
_entity_poly.entity_id
_entity_poly.type
_entity_poly.pdbx_seq_one_letter_code
_entity_poly.pdbx_strand_id
1 'polypeptide(L)'
;MVGYVTYFIALDKPTGLLSVPISLDLAKHVTHFLATNPKANRIAGYIHVLSWLAQFIGHGVYEKRAPKLTESVVQAAVLGPYFILWEVLFFLGYKPQLKKELDILVKADIAAFRARKALANKQKQKPQ
;
A
#
# COMPACT_ATOMS: atom_id res chain seq x y z
N MET A 1 -2.19 -13.91 10.04
CA MET A 1 -1.25 -14.49 9.04
C MET A 1 -1.96 -15.37 8.03
N VAL A 2 -2.65 -16.45 8.44
CA VAL A 2 -3.30 -17.41 7.52
C VAL A 2 -4.21 -16.72 6.51
N GLY A 3 -5.14 -15.86 6.95
CA GLY A 3 -6.05 -15.15 6.05
C GLY A 3 -5.35 -14.27 5.00
N TYR A 4 -4.24 -13.61 5.36
CA TYR A 4 -3.44 -12.81 4.43
C TYR A 4 -2.78 -13.69 3.37
N VAL A 5 -2.12 -14.77 3.80
CA VAL A 5 -1.45 -15.72 2.89
C VAL A 5 -2.43 -16.36 1.93
N THR A 6 -3.58 -16.83 2.43
CA THR A 6 -4.63 -17.42 1.59
C THR A 6 -5.10 -16.43 0.52
N TYR A 7 -5.33 -15.18 0.92
CA TYR A 7 -5.73 -14.13 -0.01
C TYR A 7 -4.64 -13.83 -1.04
N PHE A 8 -3.37 -13.74 -0.65
CA PHE A 8 -2.26 -13.48 -1.58
C PHE A 8 -2.04 -14.62 -2.58
N ILE A 9 -2.18 -15.88 -2.14
CA ILE A 9 -2.13 -17.04 -3.03
C ILE A 9 -3.29 -17.02 -4.04
N ALA A 10 -4.48 -16.57 -3.62
CA ALA A 10 -5.63 -16.43 -4.51
C ALA A 10 -5.41 -15.33 -5.58
N LEU A 11 -4.64 -14.28 -5.26
CA LEU A 11 -4.28 -13.23 -6.22
C LEU A 11 -3.19 -13.68 -7.21
N ASP A 12 -2.09 -14.22 -6.71
CA ASP A 12 -0.99 -14.76 -7.54
C ASP A 12 -0.22 -15.81 -6.74
N LYS A 13 -0.30 -17.07 -7.18
CA LYS A 13 0.25 -18.22 -6.44
C LYS A 13 1.76 -18.07 -6.15
N PRO A 14 2.63 -17.73 -7.12
CA PRO A 14 4.07 -17.62 -6.86
C PRO A 14 4.42 -16.59 -5.78
N THR A 15 3.88 -15.38 -5.89
CA THR A 15 4.17 -14.30 -4.93
C THR A 15 3.44 -14.49 -3.60
N GLY A 16 2.25 -15.10 -3.62
CA GLY A 16 1.53 -15.51 -2.42
C GLY A 16 2.32 -16.54 -1.61
N LEU A 17 2.90 -17.56 -2.26
CA LEU A 17 3.78 -18.52 -1.59
C LEU A 17 5.08 -17.86 -1.10
N LEU A 18 5.66 -16.95 -1.89
CA LEU A 18 6.85 -16.19 -1.46
C LEU A 18 6.59 -15.34 -0.21
N SER A 19 5.36 -14.85 -0.02
CA SER A 19 5.00 -14.07 1.18
C SER A 19 5.04 -14.88 2.48
N VAL A 20 4.95 -16.21 2.41
CA VAL A 20 4.90 -17.11 3.58
C VAL A 20 6.19 -17.05 4.41
N PRO A 21 7.38 -17.39 3.86
CA PRO A 21 8.62 -17.30 4.63
C PRO A 21 8.91 -15.87 5.10
N ILE A 22 8.59 -14.86 4.28
CA ILE A 22 8.77 -13.44 4.66
C ILE A 22 7.92 -13.10 5.89
N SER A 23 6.65 -13.50 5.89
CA SER A 23 5.73 -13.19 7.00
C SER A 23 6.08 -13.97 8.27
N LEU A 24 6.51 -15.24 8.13
CA LEU A 24 6.99 -16.05 9.26
C LEU A 24 8.26 -15.46 9.88
N ASP A 25 9.22 -15.07 9.04
CA ASP A 25 10.46 -14.46 9.50
C ASP A 25 10.20 -13.13 10.20
N LEU A 26 9.33 -12.29 9.64
CA LEU A 26 8.91 -11.04 10.28
C LEU A 26 8.23 -11.30 11.64
N ALA A 27 7.31 -12.27 11.70
CA ALA A 27 6.62 -12.63 12.95
C ALA A 27 7.61 -13.10 14.03
N LYS A 28 8.59 -13.92 13.66
CA LYS A 28 9.66 -14.38 14.55
C LYS A 28 10.47 -13.19 15.08
N HIS A 29 10.96 -12.32 14.20
CA HIS A 29 11.79 -11.18 14.59
C HIS A 29 11.03 -10.17 15.45
N VAL A 30 9.78 -9.85 15.11
CA VAL A 30 8.95 -8.93 15.91
C VAL A 30 8.66 -9.52 17.29
N THR A 31 8.36 -10.82 17.38
CA THR A 31 8.14 -11.50 18.66
C THR A 31 9.41 -11.51 19.51
N HIS A 32 10.55 -11.81 18.90
CA HIS A 32 11.84 -11.79 19.59
C HIS A 32 12.21 -10.38 20.08
N PHE A 33 12.00 -9.35 19.26
CA PHE A 33 12.23 -7.96 19.63
C PHE A 33 11.33 -7.52 20.78
N LEU A 34 10.05 -7.91 20.76
CA LEU A 34 9.12 -7.62 21.85
C LEU A 34 9.55 -8.31 23.16
N ALA A 35 10.03 -9.56 23.09
CA ALA A 35 10.44 -10.32 24.26
C ALA A 35 11.76 -9.83 24.89
N THR A 36 12.68 -9.30 24.08
CA THR A 36 14.03 -8.93 24.53
C THR A 36 14.23 -7.43 24.77
N ASN A 37 13.30 -6.58 24.32
CA ASN A 37 13.41 -5.13 24.46
C ASN A 37 12.26 -4.54 25.28
N PRO A 38 12.49 -4.10 26.53
CA PRO A 38 11.47 -3.47 27.37
C PRO A 38 10.83 -2.21 26.77
N LYS A 39 11.50 -1.57 25.79
CA LYS A 39 11.02 -0.38 25.09
C LYS A 39 10.38 -0.69 23.73
N ALA A 40 10.22 -1.97 23.36
CA ALA A 40 9.74 -2.38 22.04
C ALA A 40 8.44 -1.68 21.63
N ASN A 41 7.42 -1.66 22.50
CA ASN A 41 6.14 -1.02 22.22
C ASN A 41 6.27 0.51 22.05
N ARG A 42 7.17 1.16 22.80
CA ARG A 42 7.42 2.60 22.65
C ARG A 42 8.06 2.89 21.30
N ILE A 43 9.07 2.10 20.91
CA ILE A 43 9.75 2.23 19.62
C ILE A 43 8.76 1.98 18.49
N ALA A 44 7.97 0.90 18.57
CA ALA A 44 6.93 0.57 17.60
C ALA A 44 5.89 1.69 17.48
N GLY A 45 5.48 2.31 18.60
CA GLY A 45 4.57 3.46 18.61
C GLY A 45 5.12 4.66 17.85
N TYR A 46 6.39 5.02 18.07
CA TYR A 46 7.03 6.10 17.31
C TYR A 46 7.10 5.78 15.82
N ILE A 47 7.55 4.58 15.45
CA ILE A 47 7.62 4.15 14.04
C ILE A 47 6.23 4.20 13.41
N HIS A 48 5.20 3.74 14.12
CA HIS A 48 3.82 3.72 13.65
C HIS A 48 3.30 5.13 13.35
N VAL A 49 3.46 6.06 14.30
CA VAL A 49 3.02 7.45 14.13
C VAL A 49 3.77 8.12 12.98
N LEU A 50 5.10 7.98 12.94
CA LEU A 50 5.92 8.57 11.87
C LEU A 50 5.56 8.01 10.50
N SER A 51 5.28 6.70 10.40
CA SER A 51 4.86 6.05 9.17
C SER A 51 3.51 6.59 8.68
N TRP A 52 2.55 6.79 9.57
CA TRP A 52 1.25 7.40 9.22
C TRP A 52 1.38 8.85 8.77
N LEU A 53 2.19 9.64 9.48
CA LEU A 53 2.47 11.02 9.07
C LEU A 53 3.08 11.05 7.66
N ALA A 54 4.06 10.19 7.39
CA ALA A 54 4.67 10.06 6.06
C ALA A 54 3.63 9.68 4.99
N GLN A 55 2.74 8.72 5.27
CA GLN A 55 1.68 8.31 4.34
C GLN A 55 0.70 9.45 4.03
N PHE A 56 0.23 10.17 5.07
CA PHE A 56 -0.71 11.28 4.87
C PHE A 56 -0.06 12.46 4.16
N ILE A 57 1.21 12.76 4.43
CA ILE A 57 1.95 13.79 3.68
C ILE A 57 2.12 13.36 2.22
N GLY A 58 2.51 12.11 1.97
CA GLY A 58 2.60 11.53 0.63
C GLY A 58 1.32 11.74 -0.19
N HIS A 59 0.20 11.24 0.32
CA HIS A 59 -1.09 11.34 -0.38
C HIS A 59 -1.63 12.77 -0.45
N GLY A 60 -1.57 13.51 0.65
CA GLY A 60 -2.17 14.84 0.75
C GLY A 60 -1.40 15.92 0.00
N VAL A 61 -0.07 15.96 0.16
CA VAL A 61 0.78 17.03 -0.37
C VAL A 61 1.27 16.69 -1.78
N TYR A 62 1.85 15.50 -1.96
CA TYR A 62 2.49 15.14 -3.22
C TYR A 62 1.49 14.60 -4.25
N GLU A 63 0.59 13.71 -3.85
CA GLU A 63 -0.39 13.13 -4.78
C GLU A 63 -1.68 13.97 -4.91
N LYS A 64 -1.95 14.84 -3.93
CA LYS A 64 -3.20 15.64 -3.84
C LYS A 64 -4.46 14.78 -4.00
N ARG A 65 -4.40 13.54 -3.48
CA ARG A 65 -5.42 12.50 -3.52
C ARG A 65 -5.77 12.08 -2.10
N ALA A 66 -7.00 11.61 -1.91
CA ALA A 66 -7.40 11.00 -0.64
C ALA A 66 -6.68 9.64 -0.50
N PRO A 67 -6.23 9.27 0.70
CA PRO A 67 -5.62 7.96 0.92
C PRO A 67 -6.67 6.88 0.74
N LYS A 68 -6.29 5.72 0.17
CA LYS A 68 -7.22 4.61 -0.08
C LYS A 68 -7.94 4.08 1.18
N LEU A 69 -7.38 4.38 2.35
CA LEU A 69 -8.01 4.16 3.65
C LEU A 69 -9.41 4.79 3.75
N THR A 70 -9.64 5.96 3.12
CA THR A 70 -10.94 6.64 3.14
C THR A 70 -11.97 6.00 2.21
N GLU A 71 -11.55 5.13 1.31
CA GLU A 71 -12.44 4.45 0.34
C GLU A 71 -12.75 3.01 0.79
N SER A 72 -11.74 2.28 1.27
CA SER A 72 -11.91 0.92 1.78
C SER A 72 -10.79 0.54 2.74
N VAL A 73 -11.09 0.58 4.04
CA VAL A 73 -10.14 0.23 5.12
C VAL A 73 -9.64 -1.21 4.98
N VAL A 74 -10.55 -2.14 4.67
CA VAL A 74 -10.21 -3.56 4.51
C VAL A 74 -9.26 -3.75 3.33
N GLN A 75 -9.54 -3.11 2.19
CA GLN A 75 -8.67 -3.22 1.02
C GLN A 75 -7.29 -2.63 1.30
N ALA A 76 -7.22 -1.45 1.94
CA ALA A 76 -5.96 -0.82 2.29
C ALA A 76 -5.14 -1.67 3.27
N ALA A 77 -5.77 -2.25 4.29
CA ALA A 77 -5.10 -3.10 5.27
C ALA A 77 -4.59 -4.42 4.65
N VAL A 78 -5.39 -5.05 3.79
CA VAL A 78 -5.04 -6.35 3.21
C VAL A 78 -4.03 -6.21 2.07
N LEU A 79 -4.25 -5.29 1.13
CA LEU A 79 -3.38 -5.12 -0.03
C LEU A 79 -2.13 -4.28 0.26
N GLY A 80 -2.15 -3.42 1.28
CA GLY A 80 -1.01 -2.56 1.61
C GLY A 80 0.31 -3.32 1.78
N PRO A 81 0.38 -4.38 2.61
CA PRO A 81 1.58 -5.20 2.76
C PRO A 81 1.99 -5.90 1.45
N TYR A 82 1.02 -6.34 0.65
CA TYR A 82 1.30 -7.05 -0.59
C TYR A 82 1.80 -6.12 -1.70
N PHE A 83 1.32 -4.88 -1.71
CA PHE A 83 1.80 -3.83 -2.60
C PHE A 83 3.31 -3.61 -2.44
N ILE A 84 3.81 -3.58 -1.20
CA ILE A 84 5.25 -3.42 -0.93
C ILE A 84 6.05 -4.60 -1.53
N LEU A 85 5.55 -5.84 -1.36
CA LEU A 85 6.19 -7.01 -1.97
C LEU A 85 6.25 -6.89 -3.49
N TRP A 86 5.17 -6.47 -4.14
CA TRP A 86 5.12 -6.28 -5.59
C TRP A 86 6.07 -5.18 -6.07
N GLU A 87 6.16 -4.04 -5.38
CA GLU A 87 7.13 -2.98 -5.72
C GLU A 87 8.57 -3.48 -5.66
N VAL A 88 8.93 -4.25 -4.63
CA VAL A 88 10.27 -4.86 -4.54
C VAL A 88 10.49 -5.87 -5.67
N LEU A 89 9.52 -6.73 -5.96
CA LEU A 89 9.61 -7.70 -7.06
C LEU A 89 9.77 -7.00 -8.42
N PHE A 90 9.00 -5.96 -8.68
CA PHE A 90 9.12 -5.14 -9.89
C PHE A 90 10.47 -4.44 -9.98
N PHE A 91 10.99 -3.93 -8.85
CA PHE A 91 12.34 -3.36 -8.77
C PHE A 91 13.42 -4.40 -9.12
N LEU A 92 13.25 -5.65 -8.68
CA LEU A 92 14.11 -6.78 -9.03
C LEU A 92 13.90 -7.30 -10.48
N GLY A 93 12.98 -6.71 -11.25
CA GLY A 93 12.71 -7.10 -12.63
C GLY A 93 11.74 -8.28 -12.79
N TYR A 94 11.04 -8.70 -11.74
CA TYR A 94 10.03 -9.76 -11.82
C TYR A 94 8.81 -9.30 -12.61
N LYS A 95 8.33 -10.13 -13.56
CA LYS A 95 7.15 -9.87 -14.43
C LYS A 95 7.13 -8.45 -15.04
N PRO A 96 8.11 -8.09 -15.88
CA PRO A 96 8.21 -6.74 -16.44
C PRO A 96 7.05 -6.39 -17.38
N GLN A 97 6.42 -7.36 -18.05
CA GLN A 97 5.22 -7.14 -18.86
C GLN A 97 4.04 -6.69 -17.99
N LEU A 98 3.81 -7.38 -16.87
CA LEU A 98 2.76 -7.02 -15.91
C LEU A 98 2.97 -5.61 -15.36
N LYS A 99 4.21 -5.25 -15.03
CA LYS A 99 4.55 -3.88 -14.59
C LYS A 99 4.19 -2.84 -15.66
N LYS A 100 4.52 -3.10 -16.93
CA LYS A 100 4.19 -2.19 -18.03
C LYS A 100 2.69 -2.01 -18.21
N GLU A 101 1.93 -3.09 -18.17
CA GLU A 101 0.46 -3.06 -18.25
C GLU A 101 -0.14 -2.28 -17.08
N LEU A 102 0.34 -2.54 -15.85
CA LEU A 102 -0.06 -1.81 -14.66
C LEU A 102 0.25 -0.31 -14.78
N ASP A 103 1.44 0.06 -15.25
CA ASP A 103 1.86 1.45 -15.43
C ASP A 103 0.93 2.19 -16.43
N ILE A 104 0.45 1.51 -17.49
CA ILE A 104 -0.53 2.06 -18.43
C ILE A 104 -1.86 2.32 -17.73
N LEU A 105 -2.37 1.34 -16.98
CA LEU A 105 -3.64 1.47 -16.24
C LEU A 105 -3.59 2.57 -15.19
N VAL A 106 -2.49 2.66 -14.44
CA VAL A 106 -2.27 3.71 -13.43
C VAL A 106 -2.25 5.10 -14.06
N LYS A 107 -1.55 5.28 -15.19
CA LYS A 107 -1.54 6.56 -15.91
C LYS A 107 -2.94 6.96 -16.40
N ALA A 108 -3.70 6.00 -16.92
CA ALA A 108 -5.07 6.24 -17.36
C ALA A 108 -5.98 6.66 -16.18
N ASP A 109 -5.88 5.98 -15.04
CA ASP A 109 -6.63 6.35 -13.83
C ASP A 109 -6.27 7.75 -13.31
N ILE A 110 -4.98 8.10 -13.28
CA ILE A 110 -4.50 9.42 -12.88
C ILE A 110 -5.08 10.50 -13.79
N ALA A 111 -5.06 10.29 -15.11
CA ALA A 111 -5.64 11.22 -16.07
C ALA A 111 -7.15 11.39 -15.86
N ALA A 112 -7.89 10.29 -15.71
CA ALA A 112 -9.34 10.31 -15.49
C ALA A 112 -9.72 11.02 -14.18
N PHE A 113 -8.96 10.82 -13.10
CA PHE A 113 -9.16 11.54 -11.85
C PHE A 113 -8.94 13.05 -11.99
N ARG A 114 -7.86 13.46 -12.67
CA ARG A 114 -7.56 14.88 -12.91
C ARG A 114 -8.65 15.55 -13.73
N ALA A 115 -9.16 14.87 -14.76
CA ALA A 115 -10.27 15.35 -15.57
C ALA A 115 -11.56 15.53 -14.74
N ARG A 116 -11.93 14.54 -13.92
CA ARG A 116 -13.07 14.60 -13.00
C ARG A 116 -12.95 15.79 -12.02
N LYS A 117 -11.76 15.98 -11.44
CA LYS A 117 -11.49 17.11 -10.52
C LYS A 117 -11.62 18.46 -11.21
N ALA A 118 -11.13 18.59 -12.45
CA ALA A 118 -11.24 19.82 -13.24
C ALA A 118 -12.70 20.17 -13.57
N LEU A 119 -13.51 19.18 -13.97
CA LEU A 119 -14.94 19.36 -14.24
C LEU A 119 -15.71 19.79 -12.98
N ALA A 120 -15.46 19.14 -11.85
CA ALA A 120 -16.07 19.50 -10.56
C ALA A 120 -15.73 20.94 -10.15
N ASN A 121 -14.49 21.39 -10.39
CA ASN A 121 -14.08 22.77 -10.12
C ASN A 121 -14.79 23.77 -11.05
N LYS A 122 -14.94 23.46 -12.34
CA LYS A 122 -15.69 24.31 -13.29
C LYS A 122 -17.16 24.44 -12.91
N GLN A 123 -17.80 23.36 -12.47
CA GLN A 123 -19.19 23.38 -12.01
C GLN A 123 -19.40 24.26 -10.77
N LYS A 124 -18.44 24.23 -9.83
CA LYS A 124 -18.46 25.12 -8.65
C LYS A 124 -18.26 26.60 -8.98
N GLN A 125 -17.70 26.92 -10.15
CA GLN A 125 -17.37 28.28 -10.58
C GLN A 125 -18.42 28.91 -11.51
N LYS A 126 -19.41 28.15 -12.00
CA LYS A 126 -20.53 28.73 -12.74
C LYS A 126 -21.42 29.50 -11.74
N PRO A 127 -21.57 30.84 -11.87
CA PRO A 127 -22.60 31.55 -11.13
C PRO A 127 -23.98 31.04 -11.61
N GLN A 128 -24.95 31.00 -10.68
CA GLN A 128 -26.35 30.68 -10.98
C GLN A 128 -26.92 31.57 -12.07
#